data_AF-A0A9N9XIV0-F1
#
_entry.id   AF-A0A9N9XIV0-F1
#
_cell.length_a   1.000
_cell.length_b   1.000
_cell.length_c   1.000
_cell.angle_alpha   90.00
_cell.angle_beta   90.00
_cell.angle_gamma   90.00
#
_symmetry.space_group_name_H-M   'P 1'
#
loop_
_entity.id
_entity.type
_entity.pdbx_description
1 polymer ?
#
loop_
_entity_poly.entity_id
_entity_poly.type
_entity_poly.pdbx_seq_one_letter_code
_entity_poly.pdbx_strand_id
1 'polypeptide(L)'
;MKKNKPLLYEYDKELASAFQLDCEFFLLEYEKYESCSFKDFVTLWREKAFTNVFADQKYAMFLKDFCENCFWMVKKCLMFPKSIYTQIGAFYLLYGLYYKQPVRNWVKIRITLEEYQKLYELVLEMKNRRQLDAVYIFFKMKTDEVFLFVAEKNALGPEDRFAKKVDLFKNDTFVKVKTESCLSMFQDICSSELLKNFNKTDKEYSDLKKKYSEKCSYIPSFSSTLVESIQTFKQTFEEIEGEPSDQPQSSVSEIYESRTAAKNKAMTSKNTGYREQRNVKPTK
;
A
#
# COMPACT_ATOMS: atom_id res chain seq x y z
N MET A 1 -28.03 0.33 -13.80
CA MET A 1 -26.99 0.11 -12.78
C MET A 1 -25.72 -0.41 -13.44
N LYS A 2 -24.78 0.48 -13.78
CA LYS A 2 -23.45 0.08 -14.27
C LYS A 2 -22.70 -0.52 -13.07
N LYS A 3 -22.51 -1.83 -13.05
CA LYS A 3 -21.60 -2.46 -12.10
C LYS A 3 -20.19 -2.05 -12.51
N ASN A 4 -19.59 -1.10 -11.78
CA ASN A 4 -18.15 -0.86 -11.81
C ASN A 4 -17.47 -2.14 -11.33
N LYS A 5 -17.13 -3.03 -12.27
CA LYS A 5 -16.06 -3.99 -12.02
C LYS A 5 -14.77 -3.18 -12.11
N PRO A 6 -13.94 -3.09 -11.06
CA PRO A 6 -12.62 -2.50 -11.21
C PRO A 6 -11.94 -3.25 -12.35
N LEU A 7 -11.32 -2.48 -13.25
CA LEU A 7 -10.49 -3.05 -14.30
C LEU A 7 -9.41 -3.88 -13.58
N LEU A 8 -9.08 -5.07 -14.10
CA LEU A 8 -8.17 -6.03 -13.46
C LEU A 8 -6.87 -5.37 -12.96
N TYR A 9 -6.37 -4.39 -13.72
CA TYR A 9 -5.17 -3.61 -13.43
C TYR A 9 -5.29 -2.66 -12.21
N GLU A 10 -6.50 -2.18 -11.93
CA GLU A 10 -6.79 -1.30 -10.78
C GLU A 10 -6.79 -2.09 -9.47
N TYR A 11 -7.34 -3.32 -9.51
CA TYR A 11 -7.31 -4.26 -8.39
C TYR A 11 -5.87 -4.64 -7.98
N ASP A 12 -5.02 -4.96 -8.96
CA ASP A 12 -3.62 -5.32 -8.71
C ASP A 12 -2.82 -4.15 -8.12
N LYS A 13 -3.13 -2.92 -8.52
CA LYS A 13 -2.48 -1.70 -8.01
C LYS A 13 -2.86 -1.40 -6.57
N GLU A 14 -4.14 -1.50 -6.23
CA GLU A 14 -4.62 -1.32 -4.85
C GLU A 14 -4.04 -2.39 -3.92
N LEU A 15 -4.06 -3.66 -4.37
CA LEU A 15 -3.50 -4.78 -3.62
C LEU A 15 -1.99 -4.61 -3.39
N ALA A 16 -1.24 -4.21 -4.41
CA ALA A 16 0.19 -3.94 -4.27
C ALA A 16 0.47 -2.79 -3.29
N SER A 17 -0.36 -1.73 -3.32
CA SER A 17 -0.23 -0.62 -2.36
C SER A 17 -0.58 -1.03 -0.94
N ALA A 18 -1.60 -1.86 -0.74
CA ALA A 18 -1.98 -2.38 0.57
C ALA A 18 -0.87 -3.28 1.14
N PHE A 19 -0.35 -4.20 0.32
CA PHE A 19 0.74 -5.07 0.73
C PHE A 19 2.02 -4.30 1.08
N GLN A 20 2.33 -3.22 0.33
CA GLN A 20 3.43 -2.34 0.68
C GLN A 20 3.26 -1.73 2.08
N LEU A 21 2.07 -1.20 2.38
CA LEU A 21 1.77 -0.64 3.70
C LEU A 21 1.92 -1.68 4.80
N ASP A 22 1.38 -2.89 4.59
CA ASP A 22 1.50 -3.98 5.56
C ASP A 22 2.96 -4.33 5.83
N CYS A 23 3.81 -4.37 4.79
CA CYS A 23 5.25 -4.57 4.94
C CYS A 23 5.91 -3.42 5.71
N GLU A 24 5.57 -2.17 5.40
CA GLU A 24 6.14 -1.00 6.09
C GLU A 24 5.75 -0.97 7.57
N PHE A 25 4.47 -1.23 7.90
CA PHE A 25 4.00 -1.34 9.29
C PHE A 25 4.69 -2.49 10.02
N PHE A 26 4.81 -3.65 9.38
CA PHE A 26 5.53 -4.79 9.93
C PHE A 26 6.98 -4.41 10.29
N LEU A 27 7.68 -3.74 9.38
CA LEU A 27 9.07 -3.34 9.59
C LEU A 27 9.23 -2.28 10.67
N LEU A 28 8.31 -1.33 10.75
CA LEU A 28 8.30 -0.31 11.82
C LEU A 28 7.99 -0.91 13.18
N GLU A 29 7.19 -1.95 13.25
CA GLU A 29 6.93 -2.68 14.49
C GLU A 29 8.13 -3.54 14.88
N TYR A 30 8.77 -4.20 13.91
CA TYR A 30 10.02 -4.92 14.13
C TYR A 30 11.15 -3.99 14.64
N GLU A 31 11.24 -2.78 14.10
CA GLU A 31 12.19 -1.76 14.55
C GLU A 31 12.07 -1.46 16.06
N LYS A 32 10.87 -1.53 16.64
CA LYS A 32 10.64 -1.29 18.09
C LYS A 32 11.29 -2.33 18.99
N TYR A 33 11.60 -3.53 18.48
CA TYR A 33 12.31 -4.56 19.26
C TYR A 33 13.81 -4.25 19.40
N GLU A 34 14.34 -3.32 18.59
CA GLU A 34 15.76 -2.96 18.55
C GLU A 34 16.71 -4.17 18.41
N SER A 35 16.20 -5.25 17.82
CA SER A 35 16.86 -6.54 17.68
C SER A 35 17.07 -6.88 16.22
N CYS A 36 18.23 -7.45 15.90
CA CYS A 36 18.53 -8.01 14.58
C CYS A 36 18.31 -9.54 14.55
N SER A 37 17.78 -10.12 15.62
CA SER A 37 17.58 -11.57 15.75
C SER A 37 16.47 -12.05 14.83
N PHE A 38 16.70 -13.19 14.17
CA PHE A 38 15.66 -13.81 13.36
C PHE A 38 14.54 -14.40 14.22
N LYS A 39 14.81 -14.72 15.50
CA LYS A 39 13.81 -15.24 16.43
C LYS A 39 12.68 -14.23 16.68
N ASP A 40 13.03 -12.97 16.94
CA ASP A 40 12.08 -11.89 17.21
C ASP A 40 11.29 -11.52 15.95
N PHE A 41 11.93 -11.67 14.79
CA PHE A 41 11.24 -11.55 13.51
C PHE A 41 10.16 -12.64 13.35
N VAL A 42 10.46 -13.90 13.71
CA VAL A 42 9.52 -15.01 13.60
C VAL A 42 8.34 -14.88 14.56
N THR A 43 8.54 -14.33 15.76
CA THR A 43 7.43 -14.05 16.68
C THR A 43 6.49 -13.02 16.08
N LEU A 44 7.01 -11.89 15.59
CA LEU A 44 6.21 -10.86 14.94
C LEU A 44 5.51 -11.39 13.66
N TRP A 45 6.21 -12.20 12.85
CA TRP A 45 5.64 -12.85 11.66
C TRP A 45 4.39 -13.67 11.97
N ARG A 46 4.38 -14.37 13.10
CA ARG A 46 3.22 -15.17 13.54
C ARG A 46 2.12 -14.29 14.10
N GLU A 47 2.46 -13.30 14.93
CA GLU A 47 1.51 -12.36 15.51
C GLU A 47 0.73 -11.58 14.45
N LYS A 48 1.42 -11.14 13.39
CA LYS A 48 0.79 -10.43 12.25
C LYS A 48 0.19 -11.35 11.19
N ALA A 49 0.15 -12.66 11.43
CA ALA A 49 -0.38 -13.66 10.51
C ALA A 49 0.16 -13.56 9.07
N PHE A 50 1.40 -13.08 8.89
CA PHE A 50 2.05 -12.94 7.57
C PHE A 50 2.24 -14.28 6.85
N THR A 51 2.05 -15.40 7.54
CA THR A 51 1.97 -16.73 6.93
C THR A 51 0.83 -16.85 5.92
N ASN A 52 -0.23 -16.03 6.07
CA ASN A 52 -1.42 -16.07 5.22
C ASN A 52 -1.35 -15.13 4.00
N VAL A 53 -0.20 -14.48 3.73
CA VAL A 53 -0.04 -13.55 2.59
C VAL A 53 -0.45 -14.17 1.25
N PHE A 54 -0.19 -15.47 1.07
CA PHE A 54 -0.55 -16.20 -0.16
C PHE A 54 -1.84 -17.03 -0.03
N ALA A 55 -2.58 -16.88 1.06
CA ALA A 55 -3.82 -17.63 1.29
C ALA A 55 -4.91 -17.19 0.30
N ASP A 56 -5.74 -18.15 -0.13
CA ASP A 56 -6.92 -17.96 -1.00
C ASP A 56 -6.65 -17.46 -2.44
N GLN A 57 -5.40 -17.46 -2.90
CA GLN A 57 -5.08 -17.18 -4.31
C GLN A 57 -5.36 -18.41 -5.20
N LYS A 58 -6.43 -18.32 -6.01
CA LYS A 58 -6.97 -19.46 -6.78
C LYS A 58 -6.34 -19.66 -8.16
N TYR A 59 -5.64 -18.65 -8.68
CA TYR A 59 -5.11 -18.66 -10.05
C TYR A 59 -3.60 -18.60 -10.05
N ALA A 60 -2.96 -19.59 -10.68
CA ALA A 60 -1.49 -19.71 -10.69
C ALA A 60 -0.78 -18.54 -11.39
N MET A 61 -1.37 -17.95 -12.44
CA MET A 61 -0.77 -16.82 -13.16
C MET A 61 -0.77 -15.55 -12.29
N PHE A 62 -1.90 -15.21 -11.67
CA PHE A 62 -1.99 -14.07 -10.74
C PHE A 62 -1.09 -14.28 -9.52
N LEU A 63 -0.94 -15.52 -9.07
CA LEU A 63 -0.05 -15.85 -7.97
C LEU A 63 1.42 -15.61 -8.31
N LYS A 64 1.83 -15.88 -9.56
CA LYS A 64 3.18 -15.56 -10.04
C LYS A 64 3.44 -14.04 -9.99
N ASP A 65 2.56 -13.26 -10.61
CA ASP A 65 2.69 -11.80 -10.68
C ASP A 65 2.61 -11.17 -9.28
N PHE A 66 1.75 -11.72 -8.42
CA PHE A 66 1.66 -11.32 -7.02
C PHE A 66 2.96 -11.61 -6.25
N CYS A 67 3.56 -12.80 -6.40
CA CYS A 67 4.84 -13.10 -5.77
C CYS A 67 5.96 -12.17 -6.26
N GLU A 68 6.03 -11.90 -7.57
CA GLU A 68 7.00 -10.95 -8.14
C GLU A 68 6.80 -9.54 -7.57
N ASN A 69 5.55 -9.08 -7.46
CA ASN A 69 5.20 -7.80 -6.83
C ASN A 69 5.56 -7.78 -5.33
N CYS A 70 5.30 -8.85 -4.58
CA CYS A 70 5.69 -8.93 -3.17
C CYS A 70 7.20 -8.77 -2.99
N PHE A 71 7.99 -9.48 -3.80
CA PHE A 71 9.44 -9.36 -3.77
C PHE A 71 9.89 -7.95 -4.18
N TRP A 72 9.24 -7.35 -5.18
CA TRP A 72 9.50 -5.98 -5.59
C TRP A 72 9.30 -4.99 -4.43
N MET A 73 8.18 -5.06 -3.71
CA MET A 73 7.87 -4.14 -2.61
C MET A 73 8.84 -4.31 -1.42
N VAL A 74 9.12 -5.55 -1.02
CA VAL A 74 10.06 -5.80 0.08
C VAL A 74 11.49 -5.41 -0.30
N LYS A 75 11.91 -5.64 -1.55
CA LYS A 75 13.19 -5.15 -2.05
C LYS A 75 13.30 -3.62 -1.97
N LYS A 76 12.23 -2.87 -2.25
CA LYS A 76 12.24 -1.41 -2.07
C LYS A 76 12.53 -1.04 -0.62
N CYS A 77 11.90 -1.71 0.34
CA CYS A 77 12.17 -1.53 1.77
C CYS A 77 13.61 -1.86 2.15
N LEU A 78 14.21 -2.87 1.51
CA LEU A 78 15.61 -3.25 1.70
C LEU A 78 16.59 -2.22 1.12
N MET A 79 16.25 -1.60 -0.02
CA MET A 79 17.09 -0.62 -0.73
C MET A 79 16.96 0.80 -0.19
N PHE A 80 15.80 1.14 0.37
CA PHE A 80 15.50 2.43 1.00
C PHE A 80 15.04 2.24 2.45
N PRO A 81 15.88 1.68 3.33
CA PRO A 81 15.52 1.45 4.72
C PRO A 81 15.48 2.76 5.52
N LYS A 82 14.65 2.80 6.57
CA LYS A 82 14.62 3.89 7.54
C LYS A 82 15.77 3.74 8.57
N SER A 83 16.07 2.50 8.95
CA SER A 83 17.12 2.13 9.88
C SER A 83 17.68 0.74 9.57
N ILE A 84 18.81 0.39 10.20
CA ILE A 84 19.41 -0.95 10.07
C ILE A 84 18.44 -2.07 10.47
N TYR A 85 17.56 -1.83 11.45
CA TYR A 85 16.54 -2.79 11.89
C TYR A 85 15.48 -3.02 10.81
N THR A 86 14.99 -1.94 10.18
CA THR A 86 14.06 -2.08 9.04
C THR A 86 14.73 -2.75 7.85
N GLN A 87 16.03 -2.51 7.64
CA GLN A 87 16.78 -3.12 6.54
C GLN A 87 16.93 -4.63 6.74
N ILE A 88 17.36 -5.08 7.93
CA ILE A 88 17.50 -6.51 8.22
C ILE A 88 16.14 -7.21 8.31
N GLY A 89 15.13 -6.53 8.85
CA GLY A 89 13.74 -7.00 8.83
C GLY A 89 13.23 -7.22 7.40
N ALA A 90 13.55 -6.31 6.46
CA ALA A 90 13.17 -6.46 5.06
C ALA A 90 13.88 -7.66 4.41
N PHE A 91 15.14 -7.91 4.77
CA PHE A 91 15.84 -9.11 4.33
C PHE A 91 15.19 -10.39 4.86
N TYR A 92 14.76 -10.41 6.13
CA TYR A 92 14.03 -11.54 6.71
C TYR A 92 12.63 -11.71 6.11
N LEU A 93 11.91 -10.63 5.78
CA LEU A 93 10.65 -10.68 5.03
C LEU A 93 10.86 -11.33 3.66
N LEU A 94 11.92 -10.94 2.95
CA LEU A 94 12.24 -11.47 1.63
C LEU A 94 12.51 -12.98 1.70
N TYR A 95 13.26 -13.43 2.72
CA TYR A 95 13.44 -14.84 3.03
C TYR A 95 12.10 -15.53 3.34
N GLY A 96 11.31 -14.99 4.27
CA GLY A 96 10.03 -15.57 4.68
C GLY A 96 9.06 -15.76 3.51
N LEU A 97 8.88 -14.73 2.69
CA LEU A 97 8.01 -14.75 1.51
C LEU A 97 8.50 -15.78 0.48
N TYR A 98 9.80 -15.85 0.21
CA TYR A 98 10.33 -16.78 -0.79
C TYR A 98 10.15 -18.25 -0.38
N TYR A 99 10.31 -18.59 0.90
CA TYR A 99 10.12 -19.97 1.36
C TYR A 99 8.65 -20.32 1.62
N LYS A 100 7.77 -19.32 1.76
CA LYS A 100 6.32 -19.52 1.93
C LYS A 100 5.52 -19.43 0.65
N GLN A 101 6.10 -18.94 -0.44
CA GLN A 101 5.38 -18.86 -1.71
C GLN A 101 5.01 -20.28 -2.21
N PRO A 102 3.81 -20.47 -2.76
CA PRO A 102 3.36 -21.75 -3.30
C PRO A 102 4.03 -22.12 -4.64
N VAL A 103 4.62 -21.14 -5.35
CA VAL A 103 5.23 -21.30 -6.68
C VAL A 103 6.76 -21.18 -6.67
N ARG A 104 7.39 -21.72 -5.61
CA ARG A 104 8.83 -21.51 -5.32
C ARG A 104 9.79 -21.86 -6.46
N ASN A 105 9.45 -22.85 -7.28
CA ASN A 105 10.28 -23.28 -8.40
C ASN A 105 10.14 -22.36 -9.63
N TRP A 106 9.12 -21.52 -9.69
CA TRP A 106 8.80 -20.70 -10.86
C TRP A 106 9.16 -19.23 -10.67
N VAL A 107 9.18 -18.74 -9.43
CA VAL A 107 9.48 -17.33 -9.13
C VAL A 107 10.70 -17.22 -8.22
N LYS A 108 11.78 -16.69 -8.79
CA LYS A 108 13.02 -16.33 -8.09
C LYS A 108 13.05 -14.82 -7.83
N ILE A 109 13.86 -14.41 -6.85
CA ILE A 109 14.01 -12.99 -6.52
C ILE A 109 14.97 -12.35 -7.52
N ARG A 110 14.46 -11.49 -8.40
CA ARG A 110 15.27 -10.68 -9.32
C ARG A 110 16.15 -9.73 -8.53
N ILE A 111 17.46 -9.72 -8.76
CA ILE A 111 18.39 -8.80 -8.11
C ILE A 111 19.41 -8.24 -9.11
N THR A 112 19.61 -6.93 -9.10
CA THR A 112 20.67 -6.29 -9.89
C THR A 112 22.01 -6.33 -9.17
N LEU A 113 23.09 -6.03 -9.88
CA LEU A 113 24.44 -5.99 -9.29
C LEU A 113 24.52 -5.01 -8.11
N GLU A 114 23.98 -3.81 -8.26
CA GLU A 114 23.96 -2.76 -7.22
C GLU A 114 23.16 -3.21 -5.98
N GLU A 115 22.00 -3.84 -6.20
CA GLU A 115 21.17 -4.36 -5.11
C GLU A 115 21.86 -5.50 -4.37
N TYR A 116 22.57 -6.37 -5.10
CA TYR A 116 23.34 -7.46 -4.52
C TYR A 116 24.51 -6.95 -3.69
N GLN A 117 25.22 -5.92 -4.17
CA GLN A 117 26.31 -5.27 -3.41
C GLN A 117 25.79 -4.71 -2.08
N LYS A 118 24.68 -3.96 -2.10
CA LYS A 118 24.05 -3.45 -0.87
C LYS A 118 23.61 -4.56 0.09
N LEU A 119 23.02 -5.64 -0.44
CA LEU A 119 22.66 -6.80 0.37
C LEU A 119 23.90 -7.45 0.99
N TYR A 120 24.99 -7.56 0.23
CA TYR A 120 26.24 -8.14 0.72
C TYR A 120 26.89 -7.28 1.81
N GLU A 121 26.86 -5.95 1.66
CA GLU A 121 27.31 -5.00 2.70
C GLU A 121 26.52 -5.16 4.00
N LEU A 122 25.18 -5.27 3.91
CA LEU A 122 24.33 -5.55 5.07
C LEU A 122 24.74 -6.84 5.78
N VAL A 123 24.97 -7.91 5.04
CA VAL A 123 25.38 -9.21 5.61
C VAL A 123 26.76 -9.12 6.27
N LEU A 124 27.70 -8.36 5.69
CA LEU A 124 29.00 -8.13 6.28
C LEU A 124 28.89 -7.32 7.58
N GLU A 125 28.02 -6.31 7.62
CA GLU A 125 27.73 -5.55 8.82
C GLU A 125 27.12 -6.45 9.92
N MET A 126 26.17 -7.32 9.57
CA MET A 126 25.59 -8.28 10.52
C MET A 126 26.64 -9.27 11.05
N LYS A 127 27.55 -9.72 10.19
CA LYS A 127 28.70 -10.54 10.61
C LYS A 127 29.56 -9.81 11.63
N ASN A 128 29.86 -8.53 11.41
CA ASN A 128 30.64 -7.71 12.35
C ASN A 128 29.90 -7.53 13.69
N ARG A 129 28.57 -7.40 13.66
CA ARG A 129 27.69 -7.35 14.84
C ARG A 129 27.45 -8.72 15.50
N ARG A 130 28.10 -9.79 15.04
CA ARG A 130 27.96 -11.19 15.50
C ARG A 130 26.53 -11.76 15.37
N GLN A 131 25.73 -11.21 14.45
CA GLN A 131 24.40 -11.69 14.12
C GLN A 131 24.49 -12.77 13.04
N LEU A 132 24.71 -14.02 13.48
CA LEU A 132 24.97 -15.14 12.56
C LEU A 132 23.72 -15.61 11.81
N ASP A 133 22.52 -15.32 12.31
CA ASP A 133 21.25 -15.69 11.65
C ASP A 133 21.16 -15.10 10.25
N ALA A 134 21.43 -13.80 10.10
CA ALA A 134 21.44 -13.10 8.83
C ALA A 134 22.45 -13.70 7.84
N VAL A 135 23.65 -14.01 8.34
CA VAL A 135 24.73 -14.61 7.55
C VAL A 135 24.32 -16.00 7.07
N TYR A 136 23.76 -16.82 7.96
CA TYR A 136 23.25 -18.14 7.61
C TYR A 136 22.13 -18.08 6.57
N ILE A 137 21.14 -17.19 6.78
CA ILE A 137 20.02 -17.00 5.85
C ILE A 137 20.52 -16.60 4.46
N PHE A 138 21.50 -15.68 4.39
CA PHE A 138 22.10 -15.27 3.12
C PHE A 138 22.77 -16.44 2.40
N PHE A 139 23.61 -17.22 3.09
CA PHE A 139 24.25 -18.38 2.47
C PHE A 139 23.24 -19.44 2.06
N LYS A 140 22.19 -19.67 2.88
CA LYS A 140 21.11 -20.59 2.53
C LYS A 140 20.37 -20.16 1.26
N MET A 141 20.00 -18.88 1.15
CA MET A 141 19.37 -18.34 -0.08
C MET A 141 20.30 -18.42 -1.29
N LYS A 142 21.62 -18.28 -1.10
CA LYS A 142 22.59 -18.47 -2.18
C LYS A 142 22.68 -19.93 -2.63
N THR A 143 22.77 -20.87 -1.68
CA THR A 143 22.84 -22.31 -1.95
C THR A 143 21.57 -22.83 -2.62
N ASP A 144 20.40 -22.35 -2.20
CA ASP A 144 19.10 -22.71 -2.78
C ASP A 144 18.82 -21.96 -4.12
N GLU A 145 19.82 -21.23 -4.66
CA GLU A 145 19.73 -20.45 -5.90
C GLU A 145 18.50 -19.53 -5.98
N VAL A 146 18.18 -18.87 -4.87
CA VAL A 146 16.97 -18.07 -4.70
C VAL A 146 17.00 -16.80 -5.56
N PHE A 147 18.20 -16.27 -5.82
CA PHE A 147 18.40 -15.03 -6.56
C PHE A 147 18.52 -15.29 -8.07
N LEU A 148 17.76 -14.52 -8.84
CA LEU A 148 17.92 -14.39 -10.29
C LEU A 148 18.70 -13.11 -10.57
N PHE A 149 19.96 -13.24 -10.95
CA PHE A 149 20.80 -12.11 -11.30
C PHE A 149 20.37 -11.50 -12.63
N VAL A 150 20.04 -10.21 -12.63
CA VAL A 150 19.50 -9.50 -13.80
C VAL A 150 20.19 -8.15 -13.99
N ALA A 151 20.25 -7.68 -15.24
CA ALA A 151 20.73 -6.32 -15.52
C ALA A 151 19.70 -5.26 -15.12
N GLU A 152 18.42 -5.54 -15.38
CA GLU A 152 17.31 -4.61 -15.18
C GLU A 152 16.36 -5.09 -14.08
N LYS A 153 15.89 -4.13 -13.28
CA LYS A 153 15.02 -4.36 -12.13
C LYS A 153 13.68 -4.98 -12.55
N ASN A 154 13.09 -4.47 -13.63
CA ASN A 154 11.85 -4.98 -14.22
C ASN A 154 12.13 -6.06 -15.28
N ALA A 155 11.21 -7.01 -15.44
CA ALA A 155 11.20 -7.86 -16.61
C ALA A 155 10.81 -7.00 -17.83
N LEU A 156 11.61 -7.06 -18.89
CA LEU A 156 11.32 -6.36 -20.14
C LEU A 156 10.62 -7.31 -21.10
N GLY A 157 9.37 -7.00 -21.45
CA GLY A 157 8.60 -7.62 -22.50
C GLY A 157 8.64 -6.85 -23.82
N PRO A 158 8.22 -7.47 -24.94
CA PRO A 158 8.12 -6.79 -26.24
C PRO A 158 7.22 -5.55 -26.21
N GLU A 159 6.18 -5.58 -25.36
CA GLU A 159 5.17 -4.53 -25.20
C GLU A 159 5.69 -3.31 -24.42
N ASP A 160 6.75 -3.48 -23.60
CA ASP A 160 7.29 -2.39 -22.77
C ASP A 160 7.94 -1.27 -23.58
N ARG A 161 8.22 -1.52 -24.86
CA ARG A 161 8.66 -0.49 -25.81
C ARG A 161 7.61 0.60 -26.04
N PHE A 162 6.33 0.28 -25.83
CA PHE A 162 5.21 1.20 -26.03
C PHE A 162 4.71 1.81 -24.71
N ALA A 163 5.15 1.27 -23.57
CA ALA A 163 4.83 1.81 -22.25
C ALA A 163 5.73 3.01 -21.93
N LYS A 164 5.16 4.06 -21.32
CA LYS A 164 5.98 5.14 -20.74
C LYS A 164 6.89 4.53 -19.68
N LYS A 165 8.19 4.87 -19.71
CA LYS A 165 9.13 4.53 -18.63
C LYS A 165 8.71 5.22 -17.34
N VAL A 166 7.84 4.58 -16.58
CA VAL A 166 7.54 4.98 -15.21
C VAL A 166 8.65 4.42 -14.34
N ASP A 167 9.35 5.30 -13.64
CA ASP A 167 10.33 4.86 -12.65
C ASP A 167 9.57 4.32 -11.44
N LEU A 168 9.36 2.99 -11.44
CA LEU A 168 8.59 2.25 -10.43
C LEU A 168 9.41 2.03 -9.14
N PHE A 169 10.73 2.23 -9.20
CA PHE A 169 11.66 2.03 -8.08
C PHE A 169 12.06 3.35 -7.42
N LYS A 170 11.09 4.24 -7.21
CA LYS A 170 11.28 5.46 -6.44
C LYS A 170 11.30 5.17 -4.95
N ASN A 171 11.97 6.03 -4.19
CA ASN A 171 11.93 6.03 -2.73
C ASN A 171 10.59 6.59 -2.23
N ASP A 172 9.56 5.76 -2.27
CA ASP A 172 8.22 6.03 -1.71
C ASP A 172 7.95 5.18 -0.45
N THR A 173 8.97 4.46 0.03
CA THR A 173 8.85 3.56 1.17
C THR A 173 8.87 4.36 2.47
N PHE A 174 8.02 3.99 3.43
CA PHE A 174 7.83 4.67 4.71
C PHE A 174 7.27 6.11 4.57
N VAL A 175 6.79 6.48 3.38
CA VAL A 175 6.15 7.78 3.10
C VAL A 175 4.66 7.74 3.42
N LYS A 176 3.98 6.61 3.13
CA LYS A 176 2.54 6.46 3.39
C LYS A 176 2.21 6.05 4.83
N VAL A 177 3.13 5.42 5.56
CA VAL A 177 2.95 5.32 7.03
C VAL A 177 2.98 6.72 7.68
N LYS A 178 3.57 7.70 6.99
CA LYS A 178 3.46 9.13 7.31
C LYS A 178 2.24 9.83 6.71
N THR A 179 1.46 9.21 5.81
CA THR A 179 0.09 9.69 5.60
C THR A 179 -0.71 9.24 6.81
N GLU A 180 -0.50 9.92 7.92
CA GLU A 180 -1.51 10.84 8.39
C GLU A 180 -2.83 10.64 7.63
N SER A 181 -3.85 10.11 8.32
CA SER A 181 -5.23 10.09 7.84
C SER A 181 -5.52 11.38 7.06
N CYS A 182 -6.44 11.35 6.07
CA CYS A 182 -6.91 12.59 5.44
C CYS A 182 -7.19 13.71 6.46
N LEU A 183 -7.56 13.31 7.69
CA LEU A 183 -7.71 14.14 8.87
C LEU A 183 -6.45 14.86 9.33
N SER A 184 -5.31 14.20 9.44
CA SER A 184 -4.08 14.85 9.90
C SER A 184 -3.44 15.69 8.80
N MET A 185 -3.56 15.30 7.53
CA MET A 185 -3.27 16.21 6.41
C MET A 185 -4.17 17.46 6.45
N PHE A 186 -5.45 17.30 6.81
CA PHE A 186 -6.37 18.42 7.00
C PHE A 186 -6.00 19.27 8.23
N GLN A 187 -5.61 18.66 9.35
CA GLN A 187 -5.14 19.36 10.54
C GLN A 187 -3.86 20.15 10.27
N ASP A 188 -2.93 19.60 9.50
CA ASP A 188 -1.72 20.27 9.05
C ASP A 188 -2.05 21.47 8.16
N ILE A 189 -2.97 21.33 7.21
CA ILE A 189 -3.47 22.44 6.40
C ILE A 189 -4.12 23.52 7.28
N CYS A 190 -4.94 23.12 8.25
CA CYS A 190 -5.56 24.03 9.22
C CYS A 190 -4.55 24.74 10.13
N SER A 191 -3.43 24.08 10.42
CA SER A 191 -2.36 24.59 11.29
C SER A 191 -1.29 25.36 10.50
N SER A 192 -1.30 25.23 9.18
CA SER A 192 -0.30 25.83 8.29
C SER A 192 -0.32 27.36 8.31
N GLU A 193 0.87 27.93 8.12
CA GLU A 193 1.06 29.37 7.98
C GLU A 193 0.35 29.94 6.73
N LEU A 194 0.05 29.08 5.75
CA LEU A 194 -0.65 29.43 4.52
C LEU A 194 -2.07 29.95 4.79
N LEU A 195 -2.80 29.31 5.71
CA LEU A 195 -4.17 29.68 6.03
C LEU A 195 -4.24 31.01 6.79
N LYS A 196 -3.24 31.28 7.63
CA LYS A 196 -3.05 32.58 8.30
C LYS A 196 -2.73 33.69 7.30
N ASN A 197 -1.83 33.42 6.35
CA ASN A 197 -1.47 34.36 5.29
C ASN A 197 -2.66 34.68 4.38
N PHE A 198 -3.44 33.66 4.01
CA PHE A 198 -4.64 33.84 3.19
C PHE A 198 -5.69 34.71 3.90
N ASN A 199 -5.95 34.47 5.18
CA ASN A 199 -6.82 35.32 6.00
C ASN A 199 -6.33 36.76 6.08
N LYS A 200 -5.02 36.97 6.16
CA LYS A 200 -4.44 38.31 6.16
C LYS A 200 -4.68 39.01 4.82
N THR A 201 -4.44 38.32 3.71
CA THR A 201 -4.68 38.88 2.37
C THR A 201 -6.16 39.16 2.11
N ASP A 202 -7.07 38.33 2.63
CA ASP A 202 -8.52 38.52 2.48
C ASP A 202 -9.03 39.72 3.30
N LYS A 203 -8.45 39.95 4.49
CA LYS A 203 -8.69 41.16 5.29
C LYS A 203 -8.16 42.41 4.60
N GLU A 204 -6.92 42.37 4.12
CA GLU A 204 -6.31 43.49 3.38
C GLU A 204 -7.12 43.83 2.12
N TYR A 205 -7.58 42.81 1.38
CA TYR A 205 -8.46 42.98 0.24
C TYR A 205 -9.79 43.63 0.64
N SER A 206 -10.42 43.14 1.71
CA SER A 206 -11.68 43.68 2.22
C SER A 206 -11.56 45.15 2.66
N ASP A 207 -10.45 45.52 3.30
CA ASP A 207 -10.21 46.89 3.77
C ASP A 207 -9.88 47.84 2.62
N LEU A 208 -9.08 47.40 1.64
CA LEU A 208 -8.84 48.18 0.44
C LEU A 208 -10.15 48.39 -0.32
N LYS A 209 -10.96 47.33 -0.46
CA LYS A 209 -12.24 47.41 -1.15
C LYS A 209 -13.21 48.39 -0.48
N LYS A 210 -13.28 48.44 0.85
CA LYS A 210 -14.06 49.48 1.57
C LYS A 210 -13.60 50.88 1.15
N LYS A 211 -12.29 51.15 1.20
CA LYS A 211 -11.71 52.44 0.80
C LYS A 211 -11.98 52.81 -0.67
N TYR A 212 -11.99 51.83 -1.57
CA TYR A 212 -12.22 52.06 -3.00
C TYR A 212 -13.70 52.07 -3.41
N SER A 213 -14.59 51.45 -2.63
CA SER A 213 -16.04 51.51 -2.84
C SER A 213 -16.61 52.92 -2.63
N GLU A 214 -15.92 53.74 -1.83
CA GLU A 214 -16.23 55.17 -1.66
C GLU A 214 -15.90 56.00 -2.92
N LYS A 215 -15.01 55.50 -3.79
CA LYS A 215 -14.54 56.19 -5.00
C LYS A 215 -15.14 55.64 -6.30
N CYS A 216 -15.49 54.37 -6.36
CA CYS A 216 -16.06 53.73 -7.56
C CYS A 216 -17.17 52.74 -7.19
N SER A 217 -18.40 53.04 -7.61
CA SER A 217 -19.62 52.30 -7.25
C SER A 217 -19.83 50.98 -8.02
N TYR A 218 -18.99 50.65 -9.01
CA TYR A 218 -19.20 49.54 -9.95
C TYR A 218 -18.21 48.36 -9.83
N ILE A 219 -17.56 48.17 -8.67
CA ILE A 219 -16.60 47.07 -8.51
C ILE A 219 -17.35 45.80 -8.05
N PRO A 220 -17.38 44.70 -8.85
CA PRO A 220 -17.99 43.45 -8.44
C PRO A 220 -17.25 42.85 -7.24
N SER A 221 -18.04 42.39 -6.28
CA SER A 221 -17.56 41.82 -5.02
C SER A 221 -17.19 40.35 -5.19
N PHE A 222 -15.93 40.00 -4.92
CA PHE A 222 -15.55 38.62 -4.59
C PHE A 222 -15.38 38.53 -3.07
N SER A 223 -16.29 37.86 -2.37
CA SER A 223 -16.14 37.53 -0.95
C SER A 223 -15.68 36.09 -0.87
N SER A 224 -14.50 35.82 -0.32
CA SER A 224 -14.06 34.45 -0.12
C SER A 224 -14.65 33.92 1.18
N THR A 225 -15.63 33.02 1.09
CA THR A 225 -16.17 32.26 2.25
C THR A 225 -15.34 31.00 2.54
N LEU A 226 -14.21 30.84 1.84
CA LEU A 226 -13.42 29.63 1.89
C LEU A 226 -12.81 29.38 3.27
N VAL A 227 -12.24 30.41 3.91
CA VAL A 227 -11.64 30.21 5.23
C VAL A 227 -12.69 29.94 6.29
N GLU A 228 -13.81 30.67 6.24
CA GLU A 228 -14.95 30.42 7.13
C GLU A 228 -15.44 28.98 6.96
N SER A 229 -15.63 28.51 5.72
CA SER A 229 -16.08 27.14 5.45
C SER A 229 -15.10 26.07 5.98
N ILE A 230 -13.80 26.31 5.88
CA ILE A 230 -12.76 25.40 6.40
C ILE A 230 -12.78 25.41 7.93
N GLN A 231 -12.98 26.57 8.57
CA GLN A 231 -13.08 26.69 10.02
C GLN A 231 -14.36 26.07 10.56
N THR A 232 -15.48 26.25 9.86
CA THR A 232 -16.77 25.62 10.22
C THR A 232 -16.65 24.11 10.12
N PHE A 233 -16.02 23.60 9.06
CA PHE A 233 -15.77 22.17 8.89
C PHE A 233 -14.91 21.62 10.02
N LYS A 234 -13.86 22.34 10.44
CA LYS A 234 -13.03 21.96 11.60
C LYS A 234 -13.85 21.86 12.89
N GLN A 235 -14.71 22.84 13.17
CA GLN A 235 -15.57 22.84 14.35
C GLN A 235 -16.58 21.69 14.35
N THR A 236 -17.30 21.49 13.23
CA THR A 236 -18.23 20.37 13.08
C THR A 236 -17.54 19.02 13.21
N PHE A 237 -16.26 18.94 12.86
CA PHE A 237 -15.47 17.71 12.95
C PHE A 237 -15.02 17.42 14.39
N GLU A 238 -14.57 18.43 15.12
CA GLU A 238 -14.22 18.31 16.55
C GLU A 238 -15.44 17.93 17.41
N GLU A 239 -16.64 18.38 17.02
CA GLU A 239 -17.91 17.99 17.65
C GLU A 239 -18.26 16.50 17.43
N ILE A 240 -17.96 15.95 16.24
CA ILE A 240 -18.23 14.54 15.92
C ILE A 240 -17.28 13.58 16.65
N GLU A 241 -16.03 13.98 16.93
CA GLU A 241 -15.10 13.16 17.74
C GLU A 241 -15.29 13.33 19.26
N GLY A 242 -15.98 14.39 19.71
CA GLY A 242 -16.22 14.69 21.12
C GLY A 242 -17.43 13.98 21.75
N GLU A 243 -18.31 13.37 20.95
CA GLU A 243 -19.41 12.56 21.47
C GLU A 243 -18.90 11.17 21.91
N PRO A 244 -19.20 10.71 23.14
CA PRO A 244 -18.87 9.35 23.55
C PRO A 244 -19.62 8.38 22.63
N SER A 245 -18.87 7.51 21.95
CA SER A 245 -19.45 6.50 21.08
C SER A 245 -20.30 5.52 21.91
N ASP A 246 -21.62 5.67 21.88
CA ASP A 246 -22.49 4.52 22.00
C ASP A 246 -22.19 3.62 20.79
N GLN A 247 -21.66 2.43 21.07
CA GLN A 247 -21.36 1.43 20.05
C GLN A 247 -22.62 1.15 19.22
N PRO A 248 -22.57 1.23 17.88
CA PRO A 248 -23.45 0.43 17.07
C PRO A 248 -22.85 -0.98 17.06
N GLN A 249 -23.27 -1.83 18.00
CA GLN A 249 -23.33 -3.27 17.76
C GLN A 249 -24.43 -3.56 16.72
N SER A 250 -24.29 -3.05 15.50
CA SER A 250 -24.98 -3.64 14.34
C SER A 250 -24.10 -4.80 13.87
N SER A 251 -24.49 -5.98 14.33
CA SER A 251 -23.75 -7.22 14.17
C SER A 251 -23.34 -7.46 12.70
N VAL A 252 -22.05 -7.73 12.51
CA VAL A 252 -21.45 -8.09 11.21
C VAL A 252 -22.23 -9.24 10.53
N SER A 253 -22.92 -10.08 11.31
CA SER A 253 -23.85 -11.13 10.86
C SER A 253 -24.96 -10.64 9.93
N GLU A 254 -25.60 -9.49 10.18
CA GLU A 254 -26.75 -9.03 9.37
C GLU A 254 -26.35 -8.66 7.94
N ILE A 255 -25.13 -8.14 7.76
CA ILE A 255 -24.58 -7.80 6.45
C ILE A 255 -24.23 -9.07 5.66
N TYR A 256 -23.70 -10.11 6.34
CA TYR A 256 -23.44 -11.42 5.72
C TYR A 256 -24.75 -12.12 5.35
N GLU A 257 -25.76 -12.09 6.21
CA GLU A 257 -27.07 -12.72 5.94
C GLU A 257 -27.79 -12.04 4.77
N SER A 258 -27.79 -10.70 4.71
CA SER A 258 -28.39 -9.94 3.61
C SER A 258 -27.71 -10.22 2.26
N ARG A 259 -26.37 -10.33 2.23
CA ARG A 259 -25.62 -10.71 1.02
C ARG A 259 -25.87 -12.15 0.60
N THR A 260 -26.00 -13.07 1.56
CA THR A 260 -26.24 -14.49 1.30
C THR A 260 -27.67 -14.72 0.80
N ALA A 261 -28.65 -14.02 1.36
CA ALA A 261 -30.05 -14.04 0.91
C ALA A 261 -30.19 -13.46 -0.51
N ALA A 262 -29.52 -12.35 -0.83
CA ALA A 262 -29.51 -11.78 -2.17
C ALA A 262 -28.89 -12.73 -3.21
N LYS A 263 -27.80 -13.45 -2.84
CA LYS A 263 -27.16 -14.46 -3.69
C LYS A 263 -28.05 -15.67 -3.92
N ASN A 264 -28.71 -16.16 -2.88
CA ASN A 264 -29.62 -17.31 -2.99
C ASN A 264 -30.88 -16.97 -3.82
N LYS A 265 -31.41 -15.74 -3.69
CA LYS A 265 -32.53 -15.24 -4.51
C LYS A 265 -32.15 -15.09 -5.99
N ALA A 266 -30.90 -14.74 -6.29
CA ALA A 266 -30.40 -14.69 -7.66
C ALA A 266 -30.20 -16.09 -8.28
N MET A 267 -29.81 -17.08 -7.47
CA MET A 267 -29.60 -18.48 -7.90
C MET A 267 -30.91 -19.24 -8.13
N THR A 268 -31.98 -18.91 -7.40
CA THR A 268 -33.31 -19.56 -7.55
C THR A 268 -34.20 -18.91 -8.60
N SER A 269 -33.77 -17.78 -9.18
CA SER A 269 -34.47 -17.11 -10.27
C SER A 269 -34.47 -17.98 -11.53
N LYS A 270 -35.62 -18.58 -11.85
CA LYS A 270 -35.88 -19.34 -13.08
C LYS A 270 -35.90 -18.48 -14.36
N ASN A 271 -35.59 -17.18 -14.27
CA ASN A 271 -35.61 -16.24 -15.39
C ASN A 271 -34.24 -16.00 -16.08
N THR A 272 -33.24 -16.85 -15.83
CA THR A 272 -31.95 -16.80 -16.55
C THR A 272 -31.94 -17.75 -17.74
N GLY A 273 -32.77 -17.46 -18.75
CA GLY A 273 -32.62 -18.04 -20.08
C GLY A 273 -31.41 -17.43 -20.80
N TYR A 274 -30.18 -17.86 -20.48
CA TYR A 274 -29.01 -17.61 -21.33
C TYR A 274 -27.80 -18.51 -21.02
N ARG A 275 -27.86 -19.75 -21.52
CA ARG A 275 -26.74 -20.49 -22.13
C ARG A 275 -27.27 -21.87 -22.52
N GLU A 276 -27.71 -21.97 -23.77
CA GLU A 276 -27.93 -23.26 -24.40
C GLU A 276 -26.65 -24.10 -24.34
N GLN A 277 -26.82 -25.38 -24.03
CA GLN A 277 -25.77 -26.38 -24.01
C GLN A 277 -25.12 -26.46 -25.40
N ARG A 278 -23.84 -26.09 -25.51
CA ARG A 278 -23.05 -26.43 -26.71
C ARG A 278 -22.82 -27.93 -26.72
N ASN A 279 -23.64 -28.64 -27.48
CA ASN A 279 -23.36 -30.01 -27.91
C ASN A 279 -22.08 -30.01 -28.75
N VAL A 280 -20.97 -30.42 -28.14
CA VAL A 280 -19.73 -30.72 -28.87
C VAL A 280 -19.90 -32.10 -29.50
N LYS A 281 -20.04 -32.15 -30.82
CA LYS A 281 -19.98 -33.40 -31.57
C LYS A 281 -18.53 -33.91 -31.57
N PRO A 282 -18.28 -35.21 -31.34
CA PRO A 282 -16.95 -35.77 -31.52
C PRO A 282 -16.62 -35.82 -33.02
N THR A 283 -15.50 -35.21 -33.41
CA THR A 283 -14.87 -35.41 -34.72
C THR A 283 -14.31 -36.82 -34.79
N LYS A 284 -14.55 -37.47 -35.94
CA LYS A 284 -14.11 -38.81 -36.33
C LYS A 284 -12.59 -38.95 -36.33
#